data_AF-A0A553LJH8-F1
#
_entry.id   AF-A0A553LJH8-F1
#
_cell.length_a   1.000
_cell.length_b   1.000
_cell.length_c   1.000
_cell.angle_alpha   90.00
_cell.angle_beta   90.00
_cell.angle_gamma   90.00
#
_symmetry.space_group_name_H-M   'P 1'
#
loop_
_entity.id
_entity.type
_entity.pdbx_description
1 polymer ?
#
loop_
_entity_poly.entity_id
_entity_poly.type
_entity_poly.pdbx_seq_one_letter_code
_entity_poly.pdbx_strand_id
1 'polypeptide(L)'
;MIKGEQKRYSEMTKEELQQEIAMLTEKARKAEQMGMVNEYAVYERKIAMAKAYMLNPADFHPGEIYEIEGAPGEYFKVRYLKGVFAWGWRLKGNGEEEALPISLLRKPNLPQS
;
A
#
# COMPACT_ATOMS: atom_id res chain seq x y z
N MET A 1 19.35 20.98 16.03
CA MET A 1 19.14 19.52 15.88
C MET A 1 19.10 19.22 14.39
N ILE A 2 20.13 18.57 13.85
CA ILE A 2 20.11 18.09 12.46
C ILE A 2 19.20 16.86 12.46
N LYS A 3 18.04 16.96 11.80
CA LYS A 3 17.18 15.81 11.51
C LYS A 3 18.03 14.83 10.70
N GLY A 4 18.52 13.76 11.33
CA GLY A 4 19.20 12.69 10.60
C GLY A 4 18.26 12.18 9.51
N GLU A 5 18.77 12.02 8.29
CA GLU A 5 17.98 11.49 7.17
C GLU A 5 17.36 10.17 7.59
N GLN A 6 16.03 10.15 7.66
CA GLN A 6 15.29 8.92 7.93
C GLN A 6 15.52 8.03 6.70
N LYS A 7 16.05 6.81 6.92
CA LYS A 7 16.31 5.85 5.84
C LYS A 7 15.09 5.71 4.94
N ARG A 8 15.30 5.59 3.62
CA ARG A 8 14.21 5.32 2.69
C ARG A 8 13.73 3.89 2.88
N TYR A 9 12.44 3.62 2.64
CA TYR A 9 11.91 2.24 2.75
C TYR A 9 12.61 1.25 1.83
N SER A 10 13.13 1.69 0.68
CA SER A 10 13.94 0.87 -0.23
C SER A 10 15.30 0.45 0.33
N GLU A 11 15.76 1.09 1.40
CA GLU A 11 17.07 0.87 2.04
C GLU A 11 16.93 0.15 3.39
N MET A 12 15.70 -0.05 3.86
CA MET A 12 15.41 -0.70 5.12
C MET A 12 15.49 -2.22 4.97
N THR A 13 16.00 -2.91 6.00
CA THR A 13 15.85 -4.36 6.09
C THR A 13 14.40 -4.75 6.38
N LYS A 14 14.08 -6.04 6.25
CA LYS A 14 12.75 -6.55 6.58
C LYS A 14 12.37 -6.25 8.03
N GLU A 15 13.32 -6.40 8.96
CA GLU A 15 13.13 -6.13 10.38
C GLU A 15 12.90 -4.64 10.64
N GLU A 16 13.66 -3.77 9.97
CA GLU A 16 13.46 -2.31 10.04
C GLU A 16 12.09 -1.89 9.51
N LEU A 17 11.65 -2.47 8.38
CA LEU A 17 10.30 -2.23 7.82
C LEU A 17 9.21 -2.71 8.78
N GLN A 18 9.38 -3.87 9.42
CA GLN A 18 8.43 -4.38 10.41
C GLN A 18 8.30 -3.45 11.63
N GLN A 19 9.42 -2.94 12.14
CA GLN A 19 9.44 -1.99 13.25
C GLN A 19 8.79 -0.65 12.86
N GLU A 20 9.10 -0.15 11.66
CA GLU A 20 8.48 1.07 11.12
C GLU A 20 6.95 0.91 11.00
N ILE A 21 6.48 -0.21 10.44
CA ILE A 21 5.05 -0.51 10.33
C ILE A 21 4.39 -0.57 11.71
N ALA A 22 5.00 -1.23 12.69
CA ALA A 22 4.46 -1.32 14.05
C ALA A 22 4.32 0.07 14.70
N MET A 23 5.35 0.91 14.57
CA MET A 23 5.31 2.28 15.08
C MET A 23 4.23 3.12 14.39
N LEU A 24 4.13 3.05 13.05
CA LEU A 24 3.13 3.78 12.30
C LEU A 24 1.70 3.32 12.64
N THR A 25 1.50 2.02 12.83
CA THR A 25 0.21 1.44 13.20
C THR A 25 -0.27 1.96 14.56
N GLU A 26 0.63 2.03 15.54
CA GLU A 26 0.28 2.59 16.85
C GLU A 26 -0.05 4.10 16.77
N LYS A 27 0.63 4.85 15.90
CA LYS A 27 0.31 6.26 15.65
C LYS A 27 -1.03 6.42 14.95
N ALA A 28 -1.34 5.58 13.96
CA ALA A 28 -2.63 5.56 13.28
C ALA A 28 -3.76 5.30 14.27
N ARG A 29 -3.62 4.25 15.11
CA ARG A 29 -4.59 3.89 16.16
C ARG A 29 -4.87 5.05 17.12
N LYS A 30 -3.83 5.76 17.57
CA LYS A 30 -4.00 6.95 18.43
C LYS A 30 -4.70 8.10 17.70
N ALA A 31 -4.32 8.37 16.45
CA ALA A 31 -4.95 9.42 15.64
C ALA A 31 -6.43 9.14 15.44
N GLU A 32 -6.80 7.89 15.12
CA GLU A 32 -8.18 7.44 15.00
C GLU A 32 -8.97 7.66 16.29
N GLN A 33 -8.43 7.24 17.44
CA GLN A 33 -9.09 7.41 18.75
C GLN A 33 -9.33 8.87 19.13
N MET A 34 -8.48 9.79 18.65
CA MET A 34 -8.61 11.22 18.89
C MET A 34 -9.43 11.94 17.81
N GLY A 35 -9.99 11.22 16.83
CA GLY A 35 -10.74 11.81 15.71
C GLY A 35 -9.86 12.59 14.72
N MET A 36 -8.56 12.35 14.70
CA MET A 36 -7.59 13.03 13.84
C MET A 36 -7.52 12.36 12.45
N VAL A 37 -8.59 12.55 11.67
CA VAL A 37 -8.80 11.86 10.38
C VAL A 37 -7.67 12.11 9.36
N ASN A 38 -7.16 13.34 9.29
CA ASN A 38 -6.09 13.68 8.35
C ASN A 38 -4.78 12.97 8.71
N GLU A 39 -4.40 12.97 9.98
CA GLU A 39 -3.20 12.32 10.48
C GLU A 39 -3.30 10.80 10.37
N TYR A 40 -4.48 10.24 10.67
CA TYR A 40 -4.76 8.84 10.44
C TYR A 40 -4.52 8.45 8.97
N ALA A 41 -5.09 9.20 8.02
CA ALA A 41 -4.90 8.96 6.59
C ALA A 41 -3.43 9.08 6.15
N VAL A 42 -2.66 9.98 6.76
CA VAL A 42 -1.21 10.08 6.52
C VAL A 42 -0.48 8.82 7.00
N TYR A 43 -0.80 8.30 8.19
CA TYR A 43 -0.18 7.08 8.71
C TYR A 43 -0.55 5.85 7.88
N GLU A 44 -1.82 5.69 7.49
CA GLU A 44 -2.26 4.60 6.63
C GLU A 44 -1.50 4.55 5.29
N ARG A 45 -1.29 5.71 4.65
CA ARG A 45 -0.50 5.78 3.40
C ARG A 45 0.96 5.36 3.62
N LYS A 46 1.56 5.76 4.75
CA LYS A 46 2.93 5.34 5.09
C LYS A 46 3.02 3.84 5.35
N ILE A 47 2.04 3.27 6.06
CA ILE A 47 1.94 1.84 6.33
C ILE A 47 1.82 1.06 5.02
N ALA A 48 0.94 1.49 4.10
CA ALA A 48 0.81 0.87 2.78
C ALA A 48 2.15 0.90 2.04
N MET A 49 2.83 2.05 1.98
CA MET A 49 4.13 2.15 1.33
C MET A 49 5.18 1.22 1.94
N ALA A 50 5.30 1.16 3.27
CA ALA A 50 6.25 0.27 3.93
C ALA A 50 5.93 -1.21 3.65
N LYS A 51 4.65 -1.60 3.70
CA LYS A 51 4.20 -2.96 3.34
C LYS A 51 4.53 -3.30 1.88
N ALA A 52 4.45 -2.35 0.96
CA ALA A 52 4.74 -2.58 -0.45
C ALA A 52 6.20 -3.01 -0.68
N TYR A 53 7.15 -2.50 0.11
CA TYR A 53 8.55 -2.93 0.09
C TYR A 53 8.79 -4.31 0.72
N MET A 54 7.81 -4.88 1.42
CA MET A 54 7.88 -6.24 1.95
C MET A 54 7.32 -7.30 0.98
N LEU A 55 6.73 -6.87 -0.15
CA LEU A 55 6.12 -7.74 -1.14
C LEU A 55 7.02 -7.92 -2.35
N ASN A 56 6.82 -9.02 -3.07
CA ASN A 56 7.47 -9.27 -4.34
C ASN A 56 6.62 -8.70 -5.49
N PRO A 57 7.08 -7.69 -6.26
CA PRO A 57 6.32 -7.17 -7.40
C PRO A 57 5.99 -8.23 -8.47
N ALA A 58 6.81 -9.29 -8.58
CA ALA A 58 6.58 -10.38 -9.54
C ALA A 58 5.32 -11.22 -9.23
N ASP A 59 4.73 -11.05 -8.06
CA ASP A 59 3.48 -11.70 -7.67
C ASP A 59 2.23 -10.98 -8.23
N PHE A 60 2.43 -9.84 -8.90
CA PHE A 60 1.37 -9.02 -9.48
C PHE A 60 1.57 -8.92 -10.99
N HIS A 61 0.48 -9.01 -11.76
CA HIS A 61 0.56 -9.12 -13.20
C HIS A 61 -0.26 -8.03 -13.92
N PRO A 62 0.31 -7.39 -14.95
CA PRO A 62 -0.43 -6.57 -15.89
C PRO A 62 -1.63 -7.32 -16.49
N GLY A 63 -2.76 -6.63 -16.61
CA GLY A 63 -4.01 -7.17 -17.14
C GLY A 63 -4.93 -7.79 -16.07
N GLU A 64 -4.39 -8.18 -14.92
CA GLU A 64 -5.18 -8.74 -13.81
C GLU A 64 -5.96 -7.67 -13.04
N ILE A 65 -7.01 -8.13 -12.37
CA ILE A 65 -7.90 -7.33 -11.54
C ILE A 65 -7.74 -7.80 -10.10
N TYR A 66 -7.50 -6.85 -9.21
CA TYR A 66 -7.31 -7.10 -7.78
C TYR A 66 -8.37 -6.33 -7.00
N GLU A 67 -8.85 -6.90 -5.89
CA GLU A 67 -9.65 -6.14 -4.92
C GLU A 67 -8.74 -5.19 -4.14
N ILE A 68 -9.23 -4.00 -3.83
CA ILE A 68 -8.48 -2.99 -3.09
C ILE A 68 -8.62 -3.24 -1.59
N GLU A 69 -7.49 -3.44 -0.91
CA GLU A 69 -7.42 -3.59 0.55
C GLU A 69 -8.11 -2.41 1.24
N GLY A 70 -9.00 -2.70 2.20
CA GLY A 70 -9.76 -1.69 2.92
C GLY A 70 -10.92 -1.06 2.15
N ALA A 71 -11.16 -1.44 0.89
CA ALA A 71 -12.29 -0.96 0.09
C ALA A 71 -13.07 -2.15 -0.53
N PRO A 72 -13.91 -2.84 0.26
CA PRO A 72 -14.65 -4.01 -0.18
C PRO A 72 -15.50 -3.73 -1.44
N GLY A 73 -15.36 -4.59 -2.45
CA GLY A 73 -16.07 -4.45 -3.72
C GLY A 73 -15.58 -3.31 -4.62
N GLU A 74 -14.47 -2.66 -4.27
CA GLU A 74 -13.67 -1.86 -5.18
C GLU A 74 -12.52 -2.68 -5.77
N TYR A 75 -12.31 -2.52 -7.07
CA TYR A 75 -11.36 -3.31 -7.85
C TYR A 75 -10.45 -2.41 -8.66
N PHE A 76 -9.19 -2.82 -8.78
CA PHE A 76 -8.16 -2.15 -9.55
C PHE A 76 -7.65 -3.06 -10.67
N LYS A 77 -7.68 -2.55 -11.90
CA LYS A 77 -7.10 -3.23 -13.06
C LYS A 77 -5.67 -2.74 -13.26
N VAL A 78 -4.70 -3.64 -13.17
CA VAL A 78 -3.29 -3.31 -13.35
C VAL A 78 -2.97 -3.18 -14.84
N ARG A 79 -2.35 -2.06 -15.22
CA ARG A 79 -1.82 -1.82 -16.58
C ARG A 79 -0.34 -2.21 -16.66
N TYR A 80 0.46 -1.79 -15.69
CA TYR A 80 1.87 -2.12 -15.58
C TYR A 80 2.37 -1.93 -14.15
N LEU A 81 3.58 -2.44 -13.86
CA LEU A 81 4.26 -2.23 -12.58
C LEU A 81 5.46 -1.31 -12.75
N LYS A 82 5.74 -0.48 -11.74
CA LYS A 82 6.96 0.34 -11.67
C LYS A 82 7.42 0.43 -10.21
N GLY A 83 8.52 -0.27 -9.90
CA GLY A 83 8.96 -0.44 -8.51
C GLY A 83 7.91 -1.20 -7.70
N VAL A 84 7.56 -0.67 -6.53
CA VAL A 84 6.52 -1.24 -5.63
C VAL A 84 5.11 -0.70 -5.91
N PHE A 85 4.90 -0.08 -7.08
CA PHE A 85 3.61 0.46 -7.49
C PHE A 85 3.02 -0.31 -8.67
N ALA A 86 1.71 -0.49 -8.61
CA ALA A 86 0.88 -0.85 -9.74
C ALA A 86 0.22 0.41 -10.31
N TRP A 87 0.38 0.60 -11.62
CA TRP A 87 -0.27 1.65 -12.38
C TRP A 87 -1.44 1.06 -13.13
N GLY A 88 -2.57 1.74 -13.14
CA GLY A 88 -3.83 1.19 -13.65
C GLY A 88 -5.02 2.08 -13.29
N TRP A 89 -6.22 1.52 -13.24
CA TRP A 89 -7.44 2.28 -12.96
C TRP A 89 -8.44 1.48 -12.12
N ARG A 90 -9.26 2.18 -11.34
CA ARG A 90 -10.39 1.59 -10.62
C ARG A 90 -11.51 1.23 -11.59
N LEU A 91 -12.11 0.06 -11.43
CA LEU A 91 -13.21 -0.39 -12.30
C LEU A 91 -14.49 0.42 -12.13
N LYS A 92 -14.74 0.95 -10.92
CA LYS A 92 -15.87 1.84 -10.62
C LYS A 92 -15.47 3.32 -10.57
N GLY A 93 -14.26 3.65 -11.04
CA GLY A 93 -13.75 5.02 -11.06
C GLY A 93 -14.15 5.79 -12.32
N ASN A 94 -13.55 6.95 -12.51
CA ASN A 94 -13.69 7.80 -13.69
C ASN A 94 -12.85 7.31 -14.91
N GLY A 95 -12.13 6.20 -14.77
CA GLY A 95 -11.25 5.66 -15.80
C GLY A 95 -9.87 6.33 -15.88
N GLU A 96 -9.55 7.25 -14.97
CA GLU A 96 -8.23 7.85 -14.90
C GLU A 96 -7.17 6.86 -14.38
N GLU A 97 -5.97 6.97 -14.93
CA GLU A 97 -4.82 6.18 -14.47
C GLU A 97 -4.30 6.73 -13.14
N GLU A 98 -4.18 5.85 -12.15
CA GLU A 98 -3.58 6.14 -10.86
C GLU A 98 -2.54 5.08 -10.48
N ALA A 99 -1.71 5.42 -9.50
CA ALA A 99 -0.71 4.52 -8.93
C ALA A 99 -1.13 4.10 -7.52
N LEU A 100 -1.23 2.80 -7.30
CA LEU A 100 -1.44 2.22 -5.96
C LEU A 100 -0.19 1.42 -5.55
N PRO A 101 0.23 1.50 -4.27
CA PRO A 101 1.21 0.56 -3.73
C PRO A 101 0.68 -0.87 -3.89
N ILE A 102 1.54 -1.82 -4.28
CA ILE A 102 1.13 -3.22 -4.48
C ILE A 102 0.57 -3.87 -3.20
N SER A 103 0.90 -3.32 -2.02
CA SER A 103 0.31 -3.74 -0.75
C SER A 103 -1.18 -3.47 -0.59
N LEU A 104 -1.77 -2.63 -1.44
CA LEU A 104 -3.21 -2.37 -1.45
C LEU A 104 -3.97 -3.32 -2.38
N LEU A 105 -3.28 -4.24 -3.06
CA LEU A 105 -3.90 -5.17 -4.00
C LEU A 105 -4.02 -6.55 -3.35
N ARG A 106 -5.24 -7.01 -3.12
CA ARG A 106 -5.50 -8.40 -2.68
C ARG A 106 -5.43 -9.32 -3.88
N LYS A 107 -4.56 -10.33 -3.80
CA LYS A 107 -4.51 -11.40 -4.81
C LYS A 107 -5.93 -11.93 -5.03
N PRO A 108 -6.41 -12.04 -6.29
CA PRO A 108 -7.68 -12.67 -6.54
C PRO A 108 -7.61 -14.10 -6.01
N ASN A 109 -8.49 -14.43 -5.06
CA ASN A 109 -8.70 -15.82 -4.66
C ASN A 109 -9.35 -16.55 -5.84
N LEU A 110 -8.56 -16.90 -6.86
CA LEU A 110 -9.00 -17.83 -7.88
C LEU A 110 -8.91 -19.23 -7.25
N PRO A 111 -10.02 -19.99 -7.15
CA PRO A 111 -9.93 -21.38 -6.75
C PRO A 111 -8.98 -22.08 -7.73
N GLN A 112 -7.91 -22.67 -7.20
CA GLN A 112 -7.04 -23.50 -8.03
C GLN A 112 -7.85 -24.70 -8.48
N SER A 113 -7.94 -24.87 -9.79
CA SER A 113 -8.65 -25.98 -10.45
C SER A 113 -7.92 -27.29 -10.26
#